data_AF-A0A238KR36-F1
#
_entry.id   AF-A0A238KR36-F1
#
_cell.length_a   1.000
_cell.length_b   1.000
_cell.length_c   1.000
_cell.angle_alpha   90.00
_cell.angle_beta   90.00
_cell.angle_gamma   90.00
#
_symmetry.space_group_name_H-M   'P 1'
#
loop_
_entity.id
_entity.type
_entity.pdbx_description
1 polymer ?
#
loop_
_entity_poly.entity_id
_entity_poly.type
_entity_poly.pdbx_seq_one_letter_code
_entity_poly.pdbx_strand_id
1 'polypeptide(L)'
;MRPENPPEALPALAIRPLPSTALTGSEPYMLGGRPQLPAELEWPSDVARRPMHFFAQIDLVKMPRSLTVGARSYDMPEMPERGTLFVFLPLWDDTIYEAPARILFTQRDVASLPEVAPPDGTPNLTQNAFRHVDKEGVSPCGRELVRQYAQSLPFLSIDAESPQLHAIQRGELDTKPELKDLAHDLQEASLMKALNAARLRPLDEPADQPVPPKLLNLFPREILRRHKITQKHLDWQFIFNWSKEFLRRCNIMTTDYLNEMADVGEDDPDLARAFSLLENTQKKQAQVYYEPKSSPTLTLLYGLPKVSKPFDVQAMKWRELAKNAKGPVPEFALKRFAETLCEFERNYGDGDPDLPLRVDFLDKLVVGHQNHAGHALVIAKDAFSYAVKLADERFQAEYRSEDIQRAWDKRAISETRPRAAYAAMTTQSTGALPFQMFGAGGMIQSAASERKDQVLLLQIGDSFGTPVRFAPDGLFQLWIDPRDLAKGCFDHVEAKFEMT
;
A
#
# COMPACT_ATOMS: atom_id res chain seq x y z
N MET A 1 22.99 -33.61 25.47
CA MET A 1 21.57 -33.94 25.75
C MET A 1 20.73 -33.45 24.58
N ARG A 2 19.81 -34.28 24.06
CA ARG A 2 18.73 -33.80 23.18
C ARG A 2 17.67 -33.16 24.10
N PRO A 3 17.06 -32.02 23.76
CA PRO A 3 15.91 -31.53 24.53
C PRO A 3 14.87 -32.65 24.58
N GLU A 4 14.35 -32.92 25.77
CA GLU A 4 13.53 -34.10 26.02
C GLU A 4 12.18 -34.06 25.28
N ASN A 5 11.75 -32.89 24.77
CA ASN A 5 10.55 -32.77 23.93
C ASN A 5 10.79 -31.79 22.76
N PRO A 6 10.42 -32.14 21.52
CA PRO A 6 10.36 -31.19 20.41
C PRO A 6 9.31 -30.10 20.70
N PRO A 7 9.45 -28.89 20.11
CA PRO A 7 8.44 -27.84 20.26
C PRO A 7 7.07 -28.34 19.81
N GLU A 8 6.05 -28.04 20.59
CA GLU A 8 4.69 -28.50 20.34
C GLU A 8 4.10 -27.74 19.14
N ALA A 9 3.70 -28.49 18.12
CA ALA A 9 3.02 -27.93 16.96
C ALA A 9 1.52 -27.83 17.25
N LEU A 10 0.98 -26.62 17.19
CA LEU A 10 -0.42 -26.32 17.44
C LEU A 10 -1.17 -26.10 16.11
N PRO A 11 -2.38 -26.67 15.95
CA PRO A 11 -3.19 -26.40 14.77
C PRO A 11 -3.68 -24.94 14.79
N ALA A 12 -3.59 -24.29 13.64
CA ALA A 12 -3.88 -22.88 13.44
C ALA A 12 -4.63 -22.65 12.13
N LEU A 13 -5.23 -21.47 11.99
CA LEU A 13 -5.96 -21.05 10.81
C LEU A 13 -5.39 -19.74 10.29
N ALA A 14 -4.68 -19.79 9.17
CA ALA A 14 -4.29 -18.58 8.46
C ALA A 14 -5.53 -17.98 7.78
N ILE A 15 -5.77 -16.69 8.02
CA ILE A 15 -6.88 -15.96 7.42
C ILE A 15 -6.36 -15.32 6.13
N ARG A 16 -6.95 -15.73 5.00
CA ARG A 16 -6.53 -15.22 3.70
C ARG A 16 -7.64 -14.44 3.01
N PRO A 17 -7.52 -13.11 2.91
CA PRO A 17 -8.42 -12.29 2.11
C PRO A 17 -8.50 -12.76 0.64
N LEU A 18 -9.71 -12.78 0.09
CA LEU A 18 -10.02 -13.25 -1.25
C LEU A 18 -10.61 -12.12 -2.09
N PRO A 19 -10.15 -11.88 -3.34
CA PRO A 19 -10.79 -10.92 -4.22
C PRO A 19 -12.24 -11.33 -4.51
N SER A 20 -13.10 -10.36 -4.87
CA SER A 20 -14.52 -10.59 -5.16
C SER A 20 -14.75 -11.66 -6.24
N THR A 21 -13.83 -11.80 -7.19
CA THR A 21 -13.90 -12.81 -8.26
C THR A 21 -13.59 -14.24 -7.79
N ALA A 22 -13.06 -14.42 -6.58
CA ALA A 22 -12.70 -15.72 -6.02
C ALA A 22 -13.69 -16.19 -4.93
N LEU A 23 -14.78 -15.45 -4.72
CA LEU A 23 -15.77 -15.77 -3.70
C LEU A 23 -16.65 -16.96 -4.13
N THR A 24 -16.92 -17.83 -3.18
CA THR A 24 -17.79 -19.01 -3.33
C THR A 24 -19.09 -18.86 -2.52
N GLY A 25 -19.15 -17.90 -1.59
CA GLY A 25 -20.24 -17.74 -0.62
C GLY A 25 -20.08 -18.60 0.64
N SER A 26 -19.06 -19.46 0.69
CA SER A 26 -18.75 -20.33 1.83
C SER A 26 -17.62 -19.78 2.71
N GLU A 27 -17.23 -18.53 2.53
CA GLU A 27 -16.17 -17.89 3.29
C GLU A 27 -16.57 -17.76 4.77
N PRO A 28 -15.71 -18.19 5.72
CA PRO A 28 -15.97 -18.06 7.15
C PRO A 28 -15.79 -16.63 7.68
N TYR A 29 -15.09 -15.76 6.94
CA TYR A 29 -14.78 -14.40 7.38
C TYR A 29 -15.34 -13.35 6.43
N MET A 30 -15.92 -12.30 7.00
CA MET A 30 -16.12 -11.00 6.36
C MET A 30 -15.32 -9.96 7.15
N LEU A 31 -14.31 -9.38 6.54
CA LEU A 31 -13.49 -8.29 7.05
C LEU A 31 -14.06 -6.97 6.58
N GLY A 32 -14.16 -5.97 7.47
CA GLY A 32 -14.68 -4.65 7.14
C GLY A 32 -16.11 -4.64 6.58
N GLY A 33 -16.50 -3.53 5.96
CA GLY A 33 -17.87 -3.29 5.52
C GLY A 33 -18.83 -3.10 6.70
N ARG A 34 -20.04 -3.62 6.54
CA ARG A 34 -21.11 -3.56 7.55
C ARG A 34 -21.45 -4.95 8.07
N PRO A 35 -21.49 -5.17 9.39
CA PRO A 35 -21.89 -6.45 9.98
C PRO A 35 -23.39 -6.69 9.83
N GLN A 36 -23.76 -7.96 9.81
CA GLN A 36 -25.14 -8.42 10.01
C GLN A 36 -25.41 -8.54 11.51
N LEU A 37 -25.34 -7.42 12.23
CA LEU A 37 -25.40 -7.40 13.70
C LEU A 37 -26.86 -7.54 14.19
N PRO A 38 -27.19 -8.57 15.01
CA PRO A 38 -28.50 -8.68 15.63
C PRO A 38 -28.86 -7.45 16.48
N ALA A 39 -30.14 -7.07 16.49
CA ALA A 39 -30.61 -5.87 17.19
C ALA A 39 -30.43 -5.94 18.72
N GLU A 40 -30.37 -7.14 19.28
CA GLU A 40 -30.10 -7.42 20.69
C GLU A 40 -28.64 -7.18 21.10
N LEU A 41 -27.72 -7.08 20.15
CA LEU A 41 -26.30 -6.79 20.40
C LEU A 41 -26.03 -5.30 20.16
N GLU A 42 -25.65 -4.60 21.23
CA GLU A 42 -25.30 -3.18 21.13
C GLU A 42 -23.96 -2.97 20.42
N TRP A 43 -23.88 -1.95 19.57
CA TRP A 43 -22.63 -1.58 18.91
C TRP A 43 -21.59 -1.13 19.97
N PRO A 44 -20.42 -1.77 20.06
CA PRO A 44 -19.48 -1.47 21.14
C PRO A 44 -18.95 -0.04 21.07
N SER A 45 -18.78 0.57 22.23
CA SER A 45 -18.16 1.89 22.38
C SER A 45 -17.00 1.84 23.37
N ASP A 46 -16.07 2.78 23.23
CA ASP A 46 -14.96 2.93 24.17
C ASP A 46 -15.40 3.57 25.50
N VAL A 47 -14.44 3.80 26.40
CA VAL A 47 -14.67 4.46 27.70
C VAL A 47 -15.23 5.88 27.58
N ALA A 48 -15.00 6.55 26.45
CA ALA A 48 -15.51 7.88 26.12
C ALA A 48 -16.84 7.82 25.35
N ARG A 49 -17.48 6.64 25.26
CA ARG A 49 -18.71 6.38 24.49
C ARG A 49 -18.58 6.70 22.98
N ARG A 50 -17.37 6.61 22.43
CA ARG A 50 -17.14 6.68 20.98
C ARG A 50 -17.37 5.29 20.39
N PRO A 51 -18.21 5.16 19.35
CA PRO A 51 -18.45 3.87 18.69
C PRO A 51 -17.16 3.30 18.09
N MET A 52 -16.96 1.99 18.26
CA MET A 52 -15.81 1.27 17.73
C MET A 52 -15.93 0.95 16.24
N HIS A 53 -14.81 0.73 15.55
CA HIS A 53 -14.83 0.31 14.14
C HIS A 53 -15.06 -1.18 14.04
N PHE A 54 -15.98 -1.58 13.17
CA PHE A 54 -16.19 -2.99 12.85
C PHE A 54 -15.02 -3.52 12.02
N PHE A 55 -14.37 -4.58 12.50
CA PHE A 55 -13.21 -5.19 11.85
C PHE A 55 -13.55 -6.51 11.16
N ALA A 56 -14.25 -7.43 11.82
CA ALA A 56 -14.53 -8.75 11.24
C ALA A 56 -15.81 -9.39 11.77
N GLN A 57 -16.50 -10.14 10.91
CA GLN A 57 -17.59 -11.06 11.24
C GLN A 57 -17.12 -12.48 10.88
N ILE A 58 -17.20 -13.41 11.83
CA ILE A 58 -16.64 -14.76 11.71
C ILE A 58 -17.73 -15.79 11.97
N ASP A 59 -18.06 -16.58 10.96
CA ASP A 59 -19.05 -17.66 11.04
C ASP A 59 -18.37 -18.96 11.51
N LEU A 60 -18.63 -19.36 12.75
CA LEU A 60 -18.02 -20.53 13.38
C LEU A 60 -18.47 -21.86 12.75
N VAL A 61 -19.61 -21.89 12.04
CA VAL A 61 -20.10 -23.10 11.36
C VAL A 61 -19.19 -23.45 10.19
N LYS A 62 -18.64 -22.43 9.52
CA LYS A 62 -17.78 -22.58 8.35
C LYS A 62 -16.30 -22.83 8.68
N MET A 63 -15.95 -22.82 9.96
CA MET A 63 -14.57 -22.95 10.42
C MET A 63 -14.10 -24.41 10.44
N PRO A 64 -12.89 -24.72 9.95
CA PRO A 64 -12.29 -26.05 10.08
C PRO A 64 -12.16 -26.45 11.55
N ARG A 65 -12.41 -27.73 11.84
CA ARG A 65 -12.36 -28.28 13.21
C ARG A 65 -11.13 -29.14 13.47
N SER A 66 -10.47 -29.59 12.42
CA SER A 66 -9.25 -30.38 12.51
C SER A 66 -8.36 -30.16 11.29
N LEU A 67 -7.11 -30.57 11.42
CA LEU A 67 -6.09 -30.53 10.38
C LEU A 67 -5.39 -31.88 10.32
N THR A 68 -5.29 -32.48 9.14
CA THR A 68 -4.51 -33.71 8.92
C THR A 68 -3.19 -33.38 8.23
N VAL A 69 -2.07 -33.74 8.85
CA VAL A 69 -0.72 -33.61 8.27
C VAL A 69 -0.03 -34.97 8.28
N GLY A 70 0.17 -35.53 7.09
CA GLY A 70 0.69 -36.89 6.94
C GLY A 70 -0.30 -37.91 7.51
N ALA A 71 0.14 -38.69 8.49
CA ALA A 71 -0.69 -39.69 9.18
C ALA A 71 -1.27 -39.18 10.51
N ARG A 72 -1.03 -37.92 10.90
CA ARG A 72 -1.49 -37.33 12.17
C ARG A 72 -2.66 -36.38 11.93
N SER A 73 -3.64 -36.43 12.83
CA SER A 73 -4.75 -35.48 12.92
C SER A 73 -4.55 -34.58 14.14
N TYR A 74 -4.82 -33.29 13.99
CA TYR A 74 -4.73 -32.27 15.04
C TYR A 74 -6.11 -31.60 15.15
N ASP A 75 -6.67 -31.55 16.35
CA ASP A 75 -7.96 -30.90 16.59
C ASP A 75 -7.75 -29.43 16.92
N MET A 76 -8.58 -28.55 16.33
CA MET A 76 -8.59 -27.13 16.70
C MET A 76 -9.06 -26.96 18.15
N PRO A 77 -8.75 -25.82 18.81
CA PRO A 77 -9.29 -25.53 20.12
C PRO A 77 -10.81 -25.70 20.18
N GLU A 78 -11.30 -26.24 21.30
CA GLU A 78 -12.74 -26.42 21.49
C GLU A 78 -13.44 -25.06 21.45
N MET A 79 -14.39 -24.92 20.52
CA MET A 79 -15.14 -23.69 20.27
C MET A 79 -16.58 -24.03 19.88
N PRO A 80 -17.55 -23.10 20.00
CA PRO A 80 -18.96 -23.39 19.75
C PRO A 80 -19.16 -23.96 18.33
N GLU A 81 -20.03 -24.96 18.19
CA GLU A 81 -20.33 -25.58 16.90
C GLU A 81 -21.00 -24.61 15.91
N ARG A 82 -21.70 -23.61 16.45
CA ARG A 82 -22.46 -22.62 15.70
C ARG A 82 -22.32 -21.23 16.32
N GLY A 83 -22.67 -20.24 15.53
CA GLY A 83 -22.71 -18.85 15.94
C GLY A 83 -21.76 -17.97 15.16
N THR A 84 -21.86 -16.67 15.40
CA THR A 84 -21.08 -15.65 14.72
C THR A 84 -20.37 -14.76 15.72
N LEU A 85 -19.08 -14.54 15.50
CA LEU A 85 -18.29 -13.53 16.23
C LEU A 85 -18.27 -12.23 15.47
N PHE A 86 -18.32 -11.12 16.19
CA PHE A 86 -18.10 -9.78 15.67
C PHE A 86 -16.93 -9.13 16.41
N VAL A 87 -15.91 -8.71 15.67
CA VAL A 87 -14.70 -8.09 16.18
C VAL A 87 -14.78 -6.59 15.94
N PHE A 88 -14.67 -5.80 17.00
CA PHE A 88 -14.61 -4.34 16.95
C PHE A 88 -13.28 -3.85 17.51
N LEU A 89 -12.65 -2.93 16.79
CA LEU A 89 -11.33 -2.38 17.11
C LEU A 89 -11.41 -0.86 17.30
N PRO A 90 -10.63 -0.29 18.24
CA PRO A 90 -10.55 1.15 18.41
C PRO A 90 -9.50 1.73 17.45
N LEU A 91 -9.87 1.90 16.16
CA LEU A 91 -8.94 2.26 15.09
C LEU A 91 -8.66 3.77 14.98
N TRP A 92 -9.03 4.57 15.98
CA TRP A 92 -8.72 6.00 16.03
C TRP A 92 -7.50 6.28 16.90
N ASP A 93 -6.81 7.34 16.52
CA ASP A 93 -5.59 7.87 17.09
C ASP A 93 -4.58 6.74 17.36
N ASP A 94 -3.92 6.78 18.50
CA ASP A 94 -3.06 5.71 19.02
C ASP A 94 -3.82 4.82 20.02
N THR A 95 -5.16 4.87 20.03
CA THR A 95 -5.96 4.16 21.06
C THR A 95 -5.94 2.66 20.91
N ILE A 96 -5.52 2.12 19.76
CA ILE A 96 -5.34 0.67 19.59
C ILE A 96 -4.33 0.06 20.58
N TYR A 97 -3.45 0.88 21.16
CA TYR A 97 -2.49 0.46 22.18
C TYR A 97 -3.07 0.44 23.60
N GLU A 98 -4.13 1.21 23.84
CA GLU A 98 -4.65 1.49 25.19
C GLU A 98 -6.05 0.93 25.40
N ALA A 99 -6.88 0.99 24.37
CA ALA A 99 -8.28 0.62 24.41
C ALA A 99 -8.45 -0.87 24.03
N PRO A 100 -9.21 -1.64 24.81
CA PRO A 100 -9.44 -3.04 24.53
C PRO A 100 -10.30 -3.22 23.27
N ALA A 101 -9.99 -4.25 22.48
CA ALA A 101 -10.94 -4.75 21.49
C ALA A 101 -12.24 -5.24 22.15
N ARG A 102 -13.30 -5.32 21.35
CA ARG A 102 -14.59 -5.85 21.79
C ARG A 102 -15.01 -6.99 20.87
N ILE A 103 -15.28 -8.15 21.46
CA ILE A 103 -15.81 -9.32 20.77
C ILE A 103 -17.25 -9.50 21.20
N LEU A 104 -18.16 -9.52 20.24
CA LEU A 104 -19.55 -9.92 20.48
C LEU A 104 -19.78 -11.30 19.88
N PHE A 105 -20.65 -12.08 20.51
CA PHE A 105 -21.02 -13.41 20.05
C PHE A 105 -22.52 -13.59 20.06
N THR A 106 -23.03 -14.27 19.04
CA THR A 106 -24.42 -14.75 19.01
C THR A 106 -24.45 -16.17 18.46
N GLN A 107 -25.29 -17.03 19.03
CA GLN A 107 -25.56 -18.35 18.47
C GLN A 107 -26.54 -18.30 17.29
N ARG A 108 -27.20 -17.16 17.09
CA ARG A 108 -28.19 -16.97 16.02
C ARG A 108 -27.50 -16.97 14.66
N ASP A 109 -28.17 -17.57 13.66
CA ASP A 109 -27.79 -17.38 12.27
C ASP A 109 -28.10 -15.95 11.83
N VAL A 110 -27.06 -15.25 11.38
CA VAL A 110 -27.14 -13.83 10.99
C VAL A 110 -27.16 -13.64 9.48
N ALA A 111 -27.03 -14.70 8.67
CA ALA A 111 -26.88 -14.59 7.22
C ALA A 111 -28.08 -13.91 6.52
N SER A 112 -29.26 -13.95 7.14
CA SER A 112 -30.49 -13.30 6.67
C SER A 112 -30.75 -11.92 7.26
N LEU A 113 -29.95 -11.47 8.23
CA LEU A 113 -30.12 -10.16 8.84
C LEU A 113 -29.63 -9.06 7.89
N PRO A 114 -30.26 -7.86 7.93
CA PRO A 114 -29.76 -6.72 7.20
C PRO A 114 -28.41 -6.27 7.77
N GLU A 115 -27.59 -5.68 6.91
CA GLU A 115 -26.34 -5.07 7.31
C GLU A 115 -26.57 -3.76 8.07
N VAL A 116 -25.81 -3.55 9.14
CA VAL A 116 -25.94 -2.39 10.04
C VAL A 116 -24.82 -1.40 9.77
N ALA A 117 -25.16 -0.15 9.46
CA ALA A 117 -24.19 0.93 9.32
C ALA A 117 -23.57 1.30 10.68
N PRO A 118 -22.31 1.76 10.72
CA PRO A 118 -21.71 2.24 11.95
C PRO A 118 -22.52 3.43 12.52
N PRO A 119 -22.68 3.52 13.85
CA PRO A 119 -23.41 4.61 14.49
C PRO A 119 -22.85 5.98 14.13
N ASP A 120 -23.71 6.99 14.21
CA ASP A 120 -23.26 8.38 14.15
C ASP A 120 -22.27 8.67 15.28
N GLY A 121 -21.20 9.41 14.94
CA GLY A 121 -20.08 9.66 15.86
C GLY A 121 -18.94 8.65 15.77
N THR A 122 -19.06 7.58 14.98
CA THR A 122 -17.90 6.72 14.66
C THR A 122 -16.78 7.57 14.03
N PRO A 123 -15.55 7.56 14.57
CA PRO A 123 -14.47 8.40 14.07
C PRO A 123 -14.15 8.16 12.60
N ASN A 124 -13.82 9.24 11.88
CA ASN A 124 -13.52 9.18 10.45
C ASN A 124 -12.02 8.84 10.21
N LEU A 125 -11.77 7.62 9.75
CA LEU A 125 -10.46 7.04 9.43
C LEU A 125 -9.71 7.76 8.29
N THR A 126 -10.36 8.65 7.55
CA THR A 126 -9.70 9.45 6.48
C THR A 126 -9.20 10.80 6.96
N GLN A 127 -9.72 11.31 8.10
CA GLN A 127 -9.44 12.67 8.56
C GLN A 127 -8.12 12.78 9.32
N ASN A 128 -7.68 11.73 10.01
CA ASN A 128 -6.35 11.71 10.63
C ASN A 128 -5.47 10.70 9.89
N ALA A 129 -4.16 10.96 9.87
CA ALA A 129 -3.18 10.03 9.34
C ALA A 129 -2.98 8.88 10.36
N PHE A 130 -3.96 7.98 10.45
CA PHE A 130 -3.84 6.80 11.30
C PHE A 130 -2.80 5.88 10.70
N ARG A 131 -1.73 5.62 11.46
CA ARG A 131 -0.59 4.82 10.99
C ARG A 131 -0.97 3.37 10.70
N HIS A 132 -2.04 2.89 11.34
CA HIS A 132 -2.45 1.49 11.31
C HIS A 132 -3.58 1.17 10.35
N VAL A 133 -4.11 2.16 9.63
CA VAL A 133 -5.18 1.93 8.67
C VAL A 133 -4.71 2.39 7.31
N ASP A 134 -4.75 1.49 6.34
CA ASP A 134 -4.50 1.84 4.98
C ASP A 134 -5.63 2.74 4.46
N LYS A 135 -5.27 3.93 4.00
CA LYS A 135 -6.25 4.92 3.51
C LYS A 135 -7.13 4.39 2.37
N GLU A 136 -6.61 3.45 1.59
CA GLU A 136 -7.34 2.82 0.47
C GLU A 136 -8.24 1.68 0.95
N GLY A 137 -8.02 1.20 2.18
CA GLY A 137 -8.84 0.19 2.84
C GLY A 137 -9.98 0.79 3.67
N VAL A 138 -10.28 2.07 3.51
CA VAL A 138 -11.39 2.78 4.18
C VAL A 138 -12.43 3.18 3.15
N SER A 139 -13.71 2.94 3.45
CA SER A 139 -14.81 3.31 2.56
C SER A 139 -14.92 4.84 2.38
N PRO A 140 -15.62 5.32 1.34
CA PRO A 140 -15.74 6.76 1.08
C PRO A 140 -16.34 7.59 2.22
N CYS A 141 -17.16 6.99 3.11
CA CYS A 141 -17.71 7.69 4.27
C CYS A 141 -16.67 7.88 5.38
N GLY A 142 -15.54 7.18 5.30
CA GLY A 142 -14.44 7.24 6.25
C GLY A 142 -14.68 6.49 7.55
N ARG A 143 -15.86 5.91 7.78
CA ARG A 143 -16.23 5.25 9.05
C ARG A 143 -16.21 3.73 8.97
N GLU A 144 -16.04 3.16 7.79
CA GLU A 144 -16.08 1.73 7.53
C GLU A 144 -14.77 1.31 6.87
N LEU A 145 -14.30 0.11 7.15
CA LEU A 145 -13.24 -0.51 6.35
C LEU A 145 -13.84 -1.06 5.06
N VAL A 146 -13.04 -1.18 4.00
CA VAL A 146 -13.45 -1.85 2.76
C VAL A 146 -13.79 -3.31 3.08
N ARG A 147 -14.91 -3.79 2.51
CA ARG A 147 -15.35 -5.16 2.69
C ARG A 147 -14.40 -6.11 1.97
N GLN A 148 -14.01 -7.18 2.64
CA GLN A 148 -13.29 -8.28 2.03
C GLN A 148 -13.66 -9.58 2.70
N TYR A 149 -14.06 -10.58 1.93
CA TYR A 149 -14.22 -11.92 2.49
C TYR A 149 -12.87 -12.63 2.54
N ALA A 150 -12.71 -13.53 3.51
CA ALA A 150 -11.50 -14.32 3.65
C ALA A 150 -11.84 -15.80 3.87
N GLN A 151 -10.92 -16.66 3.43
CA GLN A 151 -10.96 -18.09 3.74
C GLN A 151 -10.05 -18.41 4.92
N SER A 152 -10.35 -19.51 5.61
CA SER A 152 -9.46 -20.14 6.59
C SER A 152 -8.57 -21.19 5.91
N LEU A 153 -7.27 -21.13 6.17
CA LEU A 153 -6.29 -22.11 5.73
C LEU A 153 -5.67 -22.81 6.95
N PRO A 154 -6.02 -24.07 7.23
CA PRO A 154 -5.39 -24.83 8.30
C PRO A 154 -3.89 -25.04 8.08
N PHE A 155 -3.10 -24.81 9.11
CA PHE A 155 -1.65 -25.07 9.12
C PHE A 155 -1.16 -25.42 10.54
N LEU A 156 0.06 -25.95 10.65
CA LEU A 156 0.71 -26.13 11.95
C LEU A 156 1.50 -24.87 12.29
N SER A 157 1.09 -24.21 13.37
CA SER A 157 1.85 -23.14 14.02
C SER A 157 2.77 -23.77 15.07
N ILE A 158 3.97 -23.22 15.25
CA ILE A 158 4.94 -23.72 16.21
C ILE A 158 5.30 -22.54 17.12
N ASP A 159 5.47 -22.80 18.41
CA ASP A 159 5.98 -21.79 19.33
C ASP A 159 7.45 -21.47 18.95
N ALA A 160 7.64 -20.42 18.15
CA ALA A 160 8.93 -19.96 17.70
C ALA A 160 9.26 -18.67 18.46
N GLU A 161 10.22 -18.76 19.38
CA GLU A 161 10.76 -17.56 20.01
C GLU A 161 11.36 -16.63 18.95
N SER A 162 11.07 -15.32 19.01
CA SER A 162 11.60 -14.39 18.00
C SER A 162 13.13 -14.44 17.95
N PRO A 163 13.72 -14.56 16.75
CA PRO A 163 15.16 -14.50 16.58
C PRO A 163 15.79 -13.22 17.14
N GLN A 164 15.04 -12.11 17.20
CA GLN A 164 15.53 -10.80 17.63
C GLN A 164 15.71 -10.70 19.17
N LEU A 165 14.79 -11.27 19.96
CA LEU A 165 14.94 -11.35 21.42
C LEU A 165 16.26 -12.03 21.80
N HIS A 166 16.67 -13.03 21.02
CA HIS A 166 17.95 -13.70 21.21
C HIS A 166 19.14 -12.86 20.76
N ALA A 167 19.05 -12.07 19.69
CA ALA A 167 20.14 -11.19 19.28
C ALA A 167 20.46 -10.13 20.36
N ILE A 168 19.43 -9.64 21.06
CA ILE A 168 19.57 -8.64 22.14
C ILE A 168 20.10 -9.28 23.44
N GLN A 169 19.72 -10.52 23.75
CA GLN A 169 20.17 -11.22 24.96
C GLN A 169 21.54 -11.91 24.82
N ARG A 170 22.08 -12.07 23.61
CA ARG A 170 23.38 -12.74 23.32
C ARG A 170 24.61 -11.87 23.64
N GLY A 171 24.69 -11.38 24.87
CA GLY A 171 25.97 -11.22 25.54
C GLY A 171 26.60 -12.56 25.94
N GLU A 172 25.78 -13.61 26.17
CA GLU A 172 26.27 -14.89 26.71
C GLU A 172 25.43 -16.12 26.22
N LEU A 173 26.11 -17.26 26.00
CA LEU A 173 25.64 -18.67 26.06
C LEU A 173 24.90 -19.34 24.87
N ASP A 174 25.69 -20.02 24.03
CA ASP A 174 25.81 -21.49 23.90
C ASP A 174 24.56 -22.41 23.94
N THR A 175 23.44 -22.02 23.32
CA THR A 175 22.37 -22.96 22.97
C THR A 175 22.30 -23.18 21.46
N LYS A 176 22.24 -24.47 21.08
CA LYS A 176 22.32 -24.99 19.71
C LYS A 176 21.38 -24.27 18.73
N PRO A 177 21.89 -23.42 17.82
CA PRO A 177 21.09 -22.67 16.85
C PRO A 177 20.21 -23.58 15.97
N GLU A 178 20.73 -24.77 15.65
CA GLU A 178 20.17 -25.70 14.66
C GLU A 178 18.73 -26.18 14.95
N LEU A 179 18.29 -26.25 16.20
CA LEU A 179 16.94 -26.74 16.53
C LEU A 179 15.86 -25.65 16.47
N LYS A 180 16.24 -24.39 16.72
CA LYS A 180 15.29 -23.27 16.68
C LYS A 180 15.06 -22.80 15.24
N ASP A 181 16.12 -22.77 14.44
CA ASP A 181 16.03 -22.52 12.99
C ASP A 181 15.11 -23.56 12.34
N LEU A 182 15.18 -24.83 12.77
CA LEU A 182 14.30 -25.89 12.27
C LEU A 182 12.80 -25.67 12.61
N ALA A 183 12.47 -25.13 13.79
CA ALA A 183 11.08 -24.89 14.18
C ALA A 183 10.47 -23.75 13.35
N HIS A 184 11.22 -22.66 13.18
CA HIS A 184 10.83 -21.55 12.31
C HIS A 184 10.66 -22.02 10.86
N ASP A 185 11.63 -22.78 10.32
CA ASP A 185 11.59 -23.33 8.97
C ASP A 185 10.38 -24.25 8.76
N LEU A 186 9.99 -25.03 9.77
CA LEU A 186 8.81 -25.90 9.69
C LEU A 186 7.48 -25.13 9.69
N GLN A 187 7.35 -24.10 10.54
CA GLN A 187 6.17 -23.23 10.53
C GLN A 187 6.06 -22.50 9.19
N GLU A 188 7.15 -21.89 8.73
CA GLU A 188 7.20 -21.20 7.45
C GLU A 188 6.88 -22.17 6.30
N ALA A 189 7.51 -23.34 6.26
CA ALA A 189 7.22 -24.34 5.23
C ALA A 189 5.76 -24.79 5.25
N SER A 190 5.16 -24.97 6.44
CA SER A 190 3.76 -25.34 6.59
C SER A 190 2.82 -24.24 6.10
N LEU A 191 3.03 -22.99 6.54
CA LEU A 191 2.25 -21.83 6.11
C LEU A 191 2.38 -21.61 4.60
N MET A 192 3.60 -21.65 4.07
CA MET A 192 3.87 -21.48 2.65
C MET A 192 3.28 -22.61 1.82
N LYS A 193 3.27 -23.84 2.31
CA LYS A 193 2.58 -24.95 1.65
C LYS A 193 1.07 -24.68 1.57
N ALA A 194 0.45 -24.21 2.65
CA ALA A 194 -0.98 -23.86 2.67
C ALA A 194 -1.30 -22.71 1.70
N LEU A 195 -0.51 -21.63 1.73
CA LEU A 195 -0.67 -20.47 0.84
C LEU A 195 -0.46 -20.84 -0.64
N ASN A 196 0.56 -21.65 -0.94
CA ASN A 196 0.85 -22.12 -2.30
C ASN A 196 -0.25 -23.02 -2.85
N ALA A 197 -0.77 -23.94 -2.04
CA ALA A 197 -1.86 -24.84 -2.45
C ALA A 197 -3.12 -24.06 -2.83
N ALA A 198 -3.34 -22.90 -2.22
CA ALA A 198 -4.53 -22.10 -2.45
C ALA A 198 -4.31 -20.95 -3.46
N ARG A 199 -3.16 -20.87 -4.14
CA ARG A 199 -2.72 -19.71 -4.94
C ARG A 199 -3.83 -19.10 -5.80
N LEU A 200 -4.09 -17.81 -5.59
CA LEU A 200 -5.07 -17.06 -6.38
C LEU A 200 -4.55 -16.89 -7.81
N ARG A 201 -5.45 -17.08 -8.78
CA ARG A 201 -5.19 -16.61 -10.14
C ARG A 201 -5.13 -15.08 -10.11
N PRO A 202 -4.22 -14.45 -10.87
CA PRO A 202 -4.36 -13.03 -11.14
C PRO A 202 -5.79 -12.76 -11.62
N LEU A 203 -6.37 -11.62 -11.25
CA LEU A 203 -7.52 -11.11 -11.98
C LEU A 203 -7.18 -11.17 -13.47
N ASP A 204 -8.14 -11.52 -14.32
CA ASP A 204 -8.03 -11.36 -15.77
C ASP A 204 -7.86 -9.86 -16.04
N GLU A 205 -6.65 -9.35 -15.82
CA GLU A 205 -6.28 -8.01 -16.22
C GLU A 205 -6.28 -8.05 -17.75
N PRO A 206 -6.87 -7.04 -18.44
CA PRO A 206 -6.46 -6.79 -19.81
C PRO A 206 -4.93 -6.76 -19.81
N ALA A 207 -4.30 -7.30 -20.87
CA ALA A 207 -2.86 -7.54 -20.96
C ALA A 207 -2.00 -6.27 -20.95
N ASP A 208 -2.17 -5.43 -19.93
CA ASP A 208 -1.31 -4.33 -19.55
C ASP A 208 -0.08 -4.99 -18.95
N GLN A 209 0.89 -5.26 -19.82
CA GLN A 209 2.19 -5.75 -19.39
C GLN A 209 2.77 -4.73 -18.41
N PRO A 210 2.92 -5.06 -17.11
CA PRO A 210 3.51 -4.13 -16.18
C PRO A 210 4.93 -3.84 -16.63
N VAL A 211 5.30 -2.56 -16.59
CA VAL A 211 6.66 -2.09 -16.81
C VAL A 211 7.63 -2.94 -15.96
N PRO A 212 8.70 -3.54 -16.51
CA PRO A 212 9.64 -4.33 -15.71
C PRO A 212 10.13 -3.59 -14.44
N PRO A 213 10.15 -4.23 -13.25
CA PRO A 213 10.56 -3.57 -11.99
C PRO A 213 11.93 -2.90 -12.02
N LYS A 214 12.83 -3.40 -12.85
CA LYS A 214 14.16 -2.82 -13.06
C LYS A 214 14.11 -1.39 -13.61
N LEU A 215 13.03 -0.99 -14.27
CA LEU A 215 12.89 0.33 -14.86
C LEU A 215 12.47 1.39 -13.83
N LEU A 216 11.76 1.01 -12.76
CA LEU A 216 11.50 1.96 -11.67
C LEU A 216 12.80 2.47 -11.04
N ASN A 217 13.82 1.62 -10.93
CA ASN A 217 15.13 1.99 -10.39
C ASN A 217 15.88 3.03 -11.24
N LEU A 218 15.39 3.32 -12.45
CA LEU A 218 15.94 4.35 -13.32
C LEU A 218 15.36 5.74 -13.03
N PHE A 219 14.25 5.84 -12.29
CA PHE A 219 13.62 7.11 -11.97
C PHE A 219 14.29 7.79 -10.76
N PRO A 220 14.29 9.14 -10.72
CA PRO A 220 14.68 9.91 -9.56
C PRO A 220 14.10 9.37 -8.26
N ARG A 221 14.94 9.13 -7.25
CA ARG A 221 14.49 8.58 -5.95
C ARG A 221 13.47 9.50 -5.30
N GLU A 222 13.63 10.81 -5.48
CA GLU A 222 12.71 11.77 -4.89
C GLU A 222 11.33 11.74 -5.54
N ILE A 223 11.25 11.49 -6.85
CA ILE A 223 9.98 11.27 -7.54
C ILE A 223 9.28 10.02 -6.99
N LEU A 224 10.01 8.91 -6.90
CA LEU A 224 9.44 7.65 -6.40
C LEU A 224 8.97 7.78 -4.94
N ARG A 225 9.77 8.45 -4.11
CA ARG A 225 9.50 8.65 -2.67
C ARG A 225 8.31 9.57 -2.41
N ARG A 226 8.26 10.73 -3.08
CA ARG A 226 7.22 11.74 -2.82
C ARG A 226 5.86 11.39 -3.40
N HIS A 227 5.82 10.67 -4.53
CA HIS A 227 4.62 10.56 -5.35
C HIS A 227 4.10 9.13 -5.53
N LYS A 228 4.63 8.17 -4.77
CA LYS A 228 4.20 6.75 -4.77
C LYS A 228 4.00 6.20 -6.20
N ILE A 229 4.83 6.62 -7.15
CA ILE A 229 4.70 6.24 -8.56
C ILE A 229 5.06 4.74 -8.69
N THR A 230 4.13 3.94 -9.19
CA THR A 230 4.33 2.51 -9.49
C THR A 230 4.46 2.30 -10.99
N GLN A 231 4.83 1.08 -11.39
CA GLN A 231 4.94 0.67 -12.80
C GLN A 231 3.67 0.93 -13.61
N LYS A 232 2.51 0.79 -12.97
CA LYS A 232 1.21 0.99 -13.64
C LYS A 232 0.95 2.46 -13.98
N HIS A 233 1.73 3.38 -13.39
CA HIS A 233 1.52 4.82 -13.50
C HIS A 233 2.42 5.47 -14.56
N LEU A 234 3.34 4.69 -15.13
CA LEU A 234 4.32 5.16 -16.11
C LEU A 234 3.84 4.91 -17.54
N ASP A 235 2.66 5.47 -17.86
CA ASP A 235 2.04 5.37 -19.17
C ASP A 235 2.31 6.62 -20.05
N TRP A 236 1.80 6.60 -21.28
CA TRP A 236 1.91 7.77 -22.16
C TRP A 236 1.19 9.00 -21.59
N GLN A 237 0.14 8.80 -20.81
CA GLN A 237 -0.61 9.90 -20.27
C GLN A 237 0.15 10.64 -19.17
N PHE A 238 0.84 9.92 -18.30
CA PHE A 238 1.77 10.46 -17.33
C PHE A 238 2.86 11.30 -18.01
N ILE A 239 3.53 10.74 -19.02
CA ILE A 239 4.57 11.44 -19.80
C ILE A 239 3.99 12.71 -20.42
N PHE A 240 2.80 12.63 -21.00
CA PHE A 240 2.10 13.78 -21.58
C PHE A 240 1.80 14.87 -20.54
N ASN A 241 1.15 14.52 -19.42
CA ASN A 241 0.75 15.48 -18.40
C ASN A 241 1.97 16.16 -17.79
N TRP A 242 2.98 15.37 -17.42
CA TRP A 242 4.21 15.89 -16.86
C TRP A 242 4.87 16.88 -17.83
N SER A 243 5.00 16.49 -19.10
CA SER A 243 5.63 17.34 -20.12
C SER A 243 4.83 18.61 -20.41
N LYS A 244 3.50 18.51 -20.50
CA LYS A 244 2.60 19.65 -20.69
C LYS A 244 2.72 20.62 -19.53
N GLU A 245 2.69 20.11 -18.30
CA GLU A 245 2.71 20.93 -17.09
C GLU A 245 4.07 21.60 -16.87
N PHE A 246 5.16 20.87 -17.13
CA PHE A 246 6.51 21.43 -17.11
C PHE A 246 6.62 22.64 -18.04
N LEU A 247 6.15 22.51 -19.29
CA LEU A 247 6.16 23.60 -20.27
C LEU A 247 5.27 24.77 -19.88
N ARG A 248 4.09 24.49 -19.32
CA ARG A 248 3.17 25.52 -18.84
C ARG A 248 3.83 26.35 -17.74
N ARG A 249 4.50 25.69 -16.80
CA ARG A 249 5.21 26.35 -15.71
C ARG A 249 6.42 27.13 -16.18
N CYS A 250 7.22 26.59 -17.10
CA CYS A 250 8.31 27.35 -17.72
C CYS A 250 7.79 28.66 -18.34
N ASN A 251 6.68 28.60 -19.07
CA ASN A 251 6.07 29.79 -19.68
C ASN A 251 5.56 30.80 -18.65
N ILE A 252 4.88 30.36 -17.60
CA ILE A 252 4.35 31.25 -16.56
C ILE A 252 5.49 31.99 -15.89
N MET A 253 6.49 31.26 -15.41
CA MET A 253 7.58 31.89 -14.66
C MET A 253 8.49 32.72 -15.57
N THR A 254 8.59 32.38 -16.86
CA THR A 254 9.24 33.24 -17.86
C THR A 254 8.48 34.55 -18.01
N THR A 255 7.14 34.51 -18.09
CA THR A 255 6.31 35.71 -18.13
C THR A 255 6.48 36.55 -16.86
N ASP A 256 6.46 35.92 -15.68
CA ASP A 256 6.65 36.61 -14.40
C ASP A 256 8.01 37.33 -14.37
N TYR A 257 9.07 36.66 -14.81
CA TYR A 257 10.41 37.22 -14.90
C TYR A 257 10.50 38.41 -15.89
N LEU A 258 9.87 38.32 -17.06
CA LEU A 258 9.83 39.45 -18.00
C LEU A 258 9.04 40.64 -17.43
N ASN A 259 8.00 40.40 -16.61
CA ASN A 259 7.26 41.47 -15.94
C ASN A 259 8.15 42.17 -14.92
N GLU A 260 8.91 41.42 -14.12
CA GLU A 260 9.90 41.97 -13.19
C GLU A 260 10.94 42.84 -13.91
N MET A 261 11.37 42.46 -15.12
CA MET A 261 12.28 43.28 -15.93
C MET A 261 11.63 44.57 -16.44
N ALA A 262 10.41 44.49 -16.96
CA ALA A 262 9.68 45.64 -17.49
C ALA A 262 9.44 46.71 -16.41
N ASP A 263 9.17 46.30 -15.17
CA ASP A 263 8.98 47.19 -14.02
C ASP A 263 10.25 48.00 -13.65
N VAL A 264 11.44 47.59 -14.11
CA VAL A 264 12.71 48.30 -13.91
C VAL A 264 12.90 49.45 -14.92
N GLY A 265 11.95 49.65 -15.85
CA GLY A 265 11.88 50.83 -16.71
C GLY A 265 12.56 50.69 -18.08
N GLU A 266 12.73 49.47 -18.58
CA GLU A 266 13.15 49.22 -19.96
C GLU A 266 11.92 49.24 -20.89
N ASP A 267 11.66 50.38 -21.55
CA ASP A 267 10.73 50.47 -22.68
C ASP A 267 11.33 49.75 -23.91
N ASP A 268 11.45 48.42 -23.82
CA ASP A 268 12.00 47.58 -24.89
C ASP A 268 10.87 46.96 -25.74
N PRO A 269 10.73 47.34 -27.03
CA PRO A 269 9.75 46.74 -27.93
C PRO A 269 9.93 45.21 -28.12
N ASP A 270 11.13 44.67 -27.88
CA ASP A 270 11.38 43.23 -27.94
C ASP A 270 10.75 42.49 -26.74
N LEU A 271 10.69 43.10 -25.55
CA LEU A 271 9.96 42.56 -24.39
C LEU A 271 8.46 42.45 -24.68
N ALA A 272 7.85 43.50 -25.24
CA ALA A 272 6.43 43.49 -25.62
C ALA A 272 6.11 42.38 -26.63
N ARG A 273 7.02 42.14 -27.58
CA ARG A 273 6.90 41.03 -28.54
C ARG A 273 7.03 39.67 -27.86
N ALA A 274 7.97 39.52 -26.92
CA ALA A 274 8.16 38.29 -26.15
C ALA A 274 6.90 37.94 -25.32
N PHE A 275 6.28 38.93 -24.65
CA PHE A 275 5.02 38.74 -23.94
C PHE A 275 3.91 38.21 -24.83
N SER A 276 3.70 38.84 -25.99
CA SER A 276 2.67 38.39 -26.94
C SER A 276 2.93 36.95 -27.42
N LEU A 277 4.19 36.58 -27.65
CA LEU A 277 4.54 35.21 -28.04
C LEU A 277 4.26 34.21 -26.92
N LEU A 278 4.61 34.55 -25.68
CA LEU A 278 4.37 33.71 -24.50
C LEU A 278 2.89 33.52 -24.23
N GLU A 279 2.09 34.59 -24.24
CA GLU A 279 0.64 34.53 -24.02
C GLU A 279 -0.03 33.65 -25.09
N ASN A 280 0.34 33.82 -26.35
CA ASN A 280 -0.14 32.97 -27.43
C ASN A 280 0.29 31.50 -27.26
N THR A 281 1.50 31.26 -26.77
CA THR A 281 2.01 29.92 -26.48
C THR A 281 1.26 29.27 -25.32
N GLN A 282 1.00 30.01 -24.25
CA GLN A 282 0.20 29.56 -23.10
C GLN A 282 -1.24 29.22 -23.52
N LYS A 283 -1.90 30.08 -24.32
CA LYS A 283 -3.23 29.80 -24.89
C LYS A 283 -3.24 28.52 -25.72
N LYS A 284 -2.25 28.33 -26.59
CA LYS A 284 -2.11 27.10 -27.38
C LYS A 284 -1.88 25.87 -26.50
N GLN A 285 -1.02 25.97 -25.49
CA GLN A 285 -0.74 24.87 -24.56
C GLN A 285 -1.95 24.46 -23.74
N ALA A 286 -2.77 25.42 -23.30
CA ALA A 286 -4.01 25.14 -22.56
C ALA A 286 -4.98 24.26 -23.37
N GLN A 287 -5.02 24.45 -24.70
CA GLN A 287 -5.88 23.71 -25.62
C GLN A 287 -5.35 22.32 -26.01
N VAL A 288 -4.12 21.94 -25.61
CA VAL A 288 -3.58 20.62 -25.95
C VAL A 288 -4.05 19.59 -24.92
N TYR A 289 -4.82 18.59 -25.36
CA TYR A 289 -5.24 17.47 -24.53
C TYR A 289 -4.60 16.16 -25.00
N TYR A 290 -4.54 15.19 -24.10
CA TYR A 290 -4.13 13.84 -24.44
C TYR A 290 -5.24 13.16 -25.23
N GLU A 291 -4.93 12.71 -26.45
CA GLU A 291 -5.88 12.07 -27.35
C GLU A 291 -5.19 10.89 -28.05
N PRO A 292 -5.21 9.70 -27.44
CA PRO A 292 -4.48 8.54 -27.96
C PRO A 292 -5.12 8.08 -29.28
N LYS A 293 -4.42 8.30 -30.41
CA LYS A 293 -4.94 8.09 -31.77
C LYS A 293 -4.22 6.99 -32.54
N SER A 294 -2.96 6.71 -32.24
CA SER A 294 -2.15 5.76 -33.02
C SER A 294 -1.16 4.96 -32.19
N SER A 295 -0.77 3.81 -32.71
CA SER A 295 0.40 3.08 -32.18
C SER A 295 1.66 3.88 -32.49
N PRO A 296 2.57 4.10 -31.53
CA PRO A 296 3.70 5.01 -31.67
C PRO A 296 4.85 4.47 -32.54
N THR A 297 4.68 3.34 -33.23
CA THR A 297 5.76 2.61 -33.92
C THR A 297 6.57 3.47 -34.88
N LEU A 298 5.93 4.30 -35.71
CA LEU A 298 6.66 5.19 -36.64
C LEU A 298 7.33 6.37 -35.91
N THR A 299 6.65 7.04 -34.99
CA THR A 299 7.21 8.23 -34.31
C THR A 299 8.38 7.88 -33.40
N LEU A 300 8.38 6.69 -32.79
CA LEU A 300 9.48 6.21 -31.96
C LEU A 300 10.75 5.88 -32.76
N LEU A 301 10.61 5.49 -34.03
CA LEU A 301 11.72 5.25 -34.95
C LEU A 301 12.45 6.55 -35.34
N TYR A 302 11.75 7.69 -35.35
CA TYR A 302 12.30 8.97 -35.81
C TYR A 302 12.90 9.88 -34.73
N GLY A 303 13.02 9.40 -33.49
CA GLY A 303 13.97 9.94 -32.52
C GLY A 303 13.34 10.43 -31.21
N LEU A 304 13.55 9.63 -30.17
CA LEU A 304 13.31 10.06 -28.79
C LEU A 304 14.10 11.34 -28.46
N PRO A 305 13.64 12.14 -27.49
CA PRO A 305 14.37 13.31 -27.02
C PRO A 305 15.81 12.94 -26.63
N LYS A 306 16.78 13.71 -27.15
CA LYS A 306 18.17 13.57 -26.75
C LYS A 306 18.36 14.35 -25.46
N VAL A 307 18.95 13.69 -24.47
CA VAL A 307 19.30 14.23 -23.15
C VAL A 307 20.17 15.51 -23.28
N SER A 308 21.03 15.58 -24.30
CA SER A 308 21.85 16.77 -24.59
C SER A 308 21.10 17.99 -25.14
N LYS A 309 19.76 18.00 -25.14
CA LYS A 309 18.95 19.14 -25.61
C LYS A 309 18.39 19.94 -24.44
N PRO A 310 18.10 21.24 -24.64
CA PRO A 310 17.41 22.05 -23.65
C PRO A 310 16.13 21.39 -23.13
N PHE A 311 15.82 21.63 -21.86
CA PHE A 311 14.80 20.86 -21.14
C PHE A 311 13.38 21.08 -21.64
N ASP A 312 13.04 22.31 -21.98
CA ASP A 312 11.79 22.67 -22.65
C ASP A 312 11.68 22.02 -24.04
N VAL A 313 12.78 21.92 -24.79
CA VAL A 313 12.80 21.18 -26.06
C VAL A 313 12.57 19.69 -25.85
N GLN A 314 13.18 19.10 -24.82
CA GLN A 314 12.93 17.71 -24.45
C GLN A 314 11.46 17.49 -24.07
N ALA A 315 10.91 18.34 -23.18
CA ALA A 315 9.52 18.27 -22.76
C ALA A 315 8.53 18.48 -23.91
N MET A 316 8.79 19.42 -24.82
CA MET A 316 7.96 19.60 -26.03
C MET A 316 7.89 18.33 -26.86
N LYS A 317 9.04 17.68 -27.10
CA LYS A 317 9.08 16.42 -27.84
C LYS A 317 8.39 15.28 -27.10
N TRP A 318 8.59 15.15 -25.79
CA TRP A 318 7.89 14.17 -24.98
C TRP A 318 6.37 14.38 -25.02
N ARG A 319 5.90 15.62 -24.91
CA ARG A 319 4.48 15.96 -25.04
C ARG A 319 3.93 15.55 -26.40
N GLU A 320 4.58 15.91 -27.51
CA GLU A 320 4.09 15.55 -28.85
C GLU A 320 4.11 14.05 -29.12
N LEU A 321 5.15 13.35 -28.64
CA LEU A 321 5.23 11.90 -28.73
C LEU A 321 4.09 11.23 -27.96
N ALA A 322 3.88 11.66 -26.72
CA ALA A 322 2.91 11.08 -25.82
C ALA A 322 1.46 11.42 -26.20
N LYS A 323 1.20 12.62 -26.72
CA LYS A 323 -0.14 13.13 -27.06
C LYS A 323 -1.00 12.15 -27.86
N ASN A 324 -0.38 11.46 -28.82
CA ASN A 324 -1.09 10.58 -29.76
C ASN A 324 -0.83 9.09 -29.51
N ALA A 325 0.07 8.74 -28.59
CA ALA A 325 0.52 7.37 -28.40
C ALA A 325 -0.52 6.53 -27.64
N LYS A 326 -0.75 5.30 -28.12
CA LYS A 326 -1.63 4.30 -27.49
C LYS A 326 -0.83 3.08 -27.05
N GLY A 327 -1.32 2.41 -25.99
CA GLY A 327 -0.76 1.16 -25.48
C GLY A 327 0.35 1.38 -24.45
N PRO A 328 1.08 0.32 -24.07
CA PRO A 328 2.15 0.43 -23.09
C PRO A 328 3.31 1.29 -23.64
N VAL A 329 3.98 2.01 -22.75
CA VAL A 329 5.22 2.75 -23.09
C VAL A 329 6.33 1.72 -23.30
N PRO A 330 6.99 1.68 -24.47
CA PRO A 330 8.09 0.75 -24.69
C PRO A 330 9.24 1.01 -23.71
N GLU A 331 9.86 -0.07 -23.23
CA GLU A 331 10.94 -0.02 -22.22
C GLU A 331 12.05 0.99 -22.55
N PHE A 332 12.49 1.04 -23.82
CA PHE A 332 13.54 1.97 -24.25
C PHE A 332 13.09 3.45 -24.19
N ALA A 333 11.81 3.74 -24.46
CA ALA A 333 11.26 5.07 -24.35
C ALA A 333 11.16 5.47 -22.88
N LEU A 334 10.70 4.56 -22.03
CA LEU A 334 10.61 4.81 -20.60
C LEU A 334 11.99 5.02 -19.97
N LYS A 335 13.00 4.23 -20.36
CA LYS A 335 14.39 4.43 -19.95
C LYS A 335 14.90 5.82 -20.34
N ARG A 336 14.62 6.26 -21.57
CA ARG A 336 15.04 7.60 -22.02
C ARG A 336 14.31 8.72 -21.28
N PHE A 337 13.03 8.52 -20.96
CA PHE A 337 12.27 9.49 -20.17
C PHE A 337 12.81 9.56 -18.74
N ALA A 338 13.12 8.42 -18.12
CA ALA A 338 13.77 8.35 -16.81
C ALA A 338 15.14 9.04 -16.82
N GLU A 339 15.95 8.83 -17.86
CA GLU A 339 17.22 9.57 -18.07
C GLU A 339 17.01 11.08 -18.13
N THR A 340 15.94 11.55 -18.80
CA THR A 340 15.57 12.98 -18.83
C THR A 340 15.30 13.48 -17.41
N LEU A 341 14.48 12.78 -16.62
CA LEU A 341 14.15 13.16 -15.25
C LEU A 341 15.34 13.09 -14.30
N CYS A 342 16.24 12.11 -14.47
CA CYS A 342 17.48 12.02 -13.69
C CYS A 342 18.46 13.13 -14.01
N GLU A 343 18.53 13.58 -15.26
CA GLU A 343 19.34 14.75 -15.61
C GLU A 343 18.84 15.99 -14.88
N PHE A 344 17.52 16.21 -14.82
CA PHE A 344 16.92 17.26 -13.99
C PHE A 344 17.31 17.14 -12.51
N GLU A 345 17.23 15.95 -11.92
CA GLU A 345 17.54 15.74 -10.49
C GLU A 345 19.04 15.85 -10.20
N ARG A 346 19.95 15.39 -11.06
CA ARG A 346 21.40 15.53 -10.81
C ARG A 346 21.81 17.00 -10.81
N ASN A 347 21.24 17.79 -11.71
CA ASN A 347 21.48 19.23 -11.78
C ASN A 347 20.77 20.02 -10.66
N TYR A 348 20.01 19.35 -9.79
CA TYR A 348 19.42 19.91 -8.57
C TYR A 348 20.40 19.98 -7.40
N GLY A 349 21.37 19.06 -7.33
CA GLY A 349 22.10 18.73 -6.10
C GLY A 349 23.45 19.43 -5.93
N ASP A 350 24.23 19.57 -7.00
CA ASP A 350 25.58 20.12 -6.95
C ASP A 350 25.68 21.23 -7.99
N GLY A 351 25.98 22.45 -7.55
CA GLY A 351 26.02 23.66 -8.36
C GLY A 351 27.16 23.67 -9.38
N ASP A 352 27.12 22.80 -10.38
CA ASP A 352 27.92 22.89 -11.59
C ASP A 352 27.35 24.02 -12.47
N PRO A 353 27.99 25.20 -12.49
CA PRO A 353 27.51 26.36 -13.24
C PRO A 353 27.71 26.21 -14.76
N ASP A 354 28.47 25.21 -15.21
CA ASP A 354 28.92 25.08 -16.60
C ASP A 354 28.05 24.13 -17.44
N LEU A 355 27.07 23.46 -16.84
CA LEU A 355 26.08 22.70 -17.61
C LEU A 355 25.05 23.67 -18.19
N PRO A 356 24.79 23.63 -19.53
CA PRO A 356 23.79 24.47 -20.17
C PRO A 356 22.39 24.00 -19.77
N LEU A 357 21.98 24.37 -18.55
CA LEU A 357 20.65 24.31 -17.98
C LEU A 357 19.76 25.33 -18.71
N ARG A 358 19.54 25.07 -20.01
CA ARG A 358 18.82 25.97 -20.89
C ARG A 358 17.37 25.58 -20.91
N VAL A 359 16.52 26.48 -20.44
CA VAL A 359 15.19 26.63 -21.01
C VAL A 359 15.42 27.45 -22.28
N ASP A 360 15.49 26.78 -23.43
CA ASP A 360 15.81 27.40 -24.73
C ASP A 360 14.86 28.55 -25.07
N PHE A 361 13.62 28.47 -24.59
CA PHE A 361 12.63 29.53 -24.71
C PHE A 361 13.11 30.86 -24.14
N LEU A 362 13.72 30.86 -22.94
CA LEU A 362 14.25 32.07 -22.30
C LEU A 362 15.44 32.63 -23.08
N ASP A 363 16.39 31.75 -23.43
CA ASP A 363 17.60 32.12 -24.16
C ASP A 363 17.31 32.75 -25.53
N LYS A 364 16.22 32.33 -26.18
CA LYS A 364 15.83 32.83 -27.51
C LYS A 364 14.95 34.07 -27.47
N LEU A 365 14.17 34.25 -26.40
CA LEU A 365 13.24 35.36 -26.26
C LEU A 365 13.93 36.66 -25.86
N VAL A 366 15.05 36.59 -25.16
CA VAL A 366 15.75 37.77 -24.66
C VAL A 366 17.23 37.70 -25.06
N VAL A 367 17.52 38.11 -26.30
CA VAL A 367 18.87 38.09 -26.88
C VAL A 367 19.79 39.01 -26.07
N GLY A 368 20.86 38.46 -25.48
CA GLY A 368 21.86 39.23 -24.71
C GLY A 368 21.84 39.00 -23.19
N HIS A 369 20.83 38.29 -22.66
CA HIS A 369 20.63 38.09 -21.22
C HIS A 369 21.31 36.84 -20.66
N GLN A 370 22.57 36.59 -21.05
CA GLN A 370 23.35 35.42 -20.60
C GLN A 370 23.59 35.39 -19.07
N ASN A 371 23.45 36.53 -18.39
CA ASN A 371 23.62 36.66 -16.94
C ASN A 371 22.44 36.11 -16.11
N HIS A 372 21.34 35.70 -16.75
CA HIS A 372 20.13 35.25 -16.06
C HIS A 372 19.93 33.73 -16.09
N ALA A 373 20.97 32.97 -16.45
CA ALA A 373 20.97 31.51 -16.41
C ALA A 373 20.51 30.94 -15.05
N GLY A 374 20.79 31.65 -13.94
CA GLY A 374 20.30 31.29 -12.61
C GLY A 374 18.77 31.28 -12.48
N HIS A 375 18.06 32.19 -13.16
CA HIS A 375 16.59 32.22 -13.17
C HIS A 375 16.02 31.08 -14.00
N ALA A 376 16.60 30.76 -15.15
CA ALA A 376 16.17 29.61 -15.97
C ALA A 376 16.23 28.28 -15.19
N LEU A 377 17.25 28.12 -14.34
CA LEU A 377 17.38 26.96 -13.45
C LEU A 377 16.29 26.91 -12.37
N VAL A 378 16.02 28.03 -11.68
CA VAL A 378 14.95 28.11 -10.67
C VAL A 378 13.59 27.82 -11.32
N ILE A 379 13.35 28.37 -12.51
CA ILE A 379 12.14 28.14 -13.29
C ILE A 379 11.97 26.66 -13.64
N ALA A 380 13.02 26.02 -14.17
CA ALA A 380 12.99 24.61 -14.50
C ALA A 380 12.76 23.73 -13.26
N LYS A 381 13.34 24.10 -12.11
CA LYS A 381 13.21 23.37 -10.84
C LYS A 381 11.78 23.40 -10.29
N ASP A 382 11.15 24.57 -10.26
CA ASP A 382 9.80 24.72 -9.75
C ASP A 382 8.78 24.11 -10.73
N ALA A 383 9.01 24.27 -12.03
CA ALA A 383 8.23 23.61 -13.07
C ALA A 383 8.28 22.08 -12.95
N PHE A 384 9.47 21.51 -12.73
CA PHE A 384 9.67 20.08 -12.52
C PHE A 384 8.90 19.59 -11.29
N SER A 385 9.12 20.22 -10.14
CA SER A 385 8.50 19.80 -8.87
C SER A 385 6.97 19.86 -8.95
N TYR A 386 6.43 20.91 -9.59
CA TYR A 386 5.00 21.08 -9.75
C TYR A 386 4.39 20.09 -10.76
N ALA A 387 5.08 19.82 -11.88
CA ALA A 387 4.63 18.86 -12.87
C ALA A 387 4.52 17.44 -12.32
N VAL A 388 5.48 17.03 -11.48
CA VAL A 388 5.41 15.73 -10.80
C VAL A 388 4.24 15.69 -9.81
N LYS A 389 4.04 16.75 -9.01
CA LYS A 389 2.91 16.85 -8.08
C LYS A 389 1.55 16.73 -8.78
N LEU A 390 1.33 17.44 -9.88
CA LEU A 390 0.05 17.38 -10.59
C LEU A 390 -0.18 16.04 -11.30
N ALA A 391 0.88 15.42 -11.82
CA ALA A 391 0.77 14.08 -12.39
C ALA A 391 0.36 13.06 -11.32
N ASP A 392 0.87 13.19 -10.10
CA ASP A 392 0.43 12.42 -8.93
C ASP A 392 -1.01 12.74 -8.53
N GLU A 393 -1.40 14.01 -8.36
CA GLU A 393 -2.79 14.37 -8.00
C GLU A 393 -3.82 13.80 -8.98
N ARG A 394 -3.52 13.83 -10.28
CA ARG A 394 -4.40 13.23 -11.30
C ARG A 394 -4.43 11.71 -11.18
N PHE A 395 -3.28 11.09 -10.94
CA PHE A 395 -3.21 9.65 -10.67
C PHE A 395 -4.07 9.29 -9.45
N GLN A 396 -3.96 10.04 -8.36
CA GLN A 396 -4.81 9.87 -7.18
C GLN A 396 -6.29 10.06 -7.53
N ALA A 397 -6.64 10.96 -8.45
CA ALA A 397 -8.02 11.14 -8.89
C ALA A 397 -8.54 9.97 -9.74
N GLU A 398 -7.71 9.41 -10.63
CA GLU A 398 -8.04 8.23 -11.43
C GLU A 398 -8.15 6.98 -10.54
N TYR A 399 -7.24 6.84 -9.57
CA TYR A 399 -7.30 5.82 -8.53
C TYR A 399 -8.57 5.94 -7.66
N ARG A 400 -8.96 7.17 -7.29
CA ARG A 400 -10.24 7.44 -6.59
C ARG A 400 -11.46 7.15 -7.47
N SER A 401 -11.31 7.15 -8.79
CA SER A 401 -12.39 6.79 -9.73
C SER A 401 -12.47 5.30 -10.00
N GLU A 402 -11.40 4.54 -9.71
CA GLU A 402 -11.47 3.09 -9.66
C GLU A 402 -12.39 2.68 -8.51
N ASP A 403 -13.26 1.70 -8.76
CA ASP A 403 -14.08 1.10 -7.71
C ASP A 403 -13.16 0.65 -6.57
N ILE A 404 -13.35 1.23 -5.38
CA ILE A 404 -12.50 0.98 -4.21
C ILE A 404 -12.39 -0.52 -3.92
N GLN A 405 -13.46 -1.28 -4.19
CA GLN A 405 -13.47 -2.72 -4.04
C GLN A 405 -12.51 -3.40 -5.01
N ARG A 406 -12.47 -2.96 -6.27
CA ARG A 406 -11.57 -3.49 -7.29
C ARG A 406 -10.11 -3.16 -7.00
N ALA A 407 -9.83 -1.95 -6.53
CA ALA A 407 -8.50 -1.55 -6.09
C ALA A 407 -8.02 -2.44 -4.93
N TRP A 408 -8.92 -2.68 -3.96
CA TRP A 408 -8.63 -3.53 -2.82
C TRP A 408 -8.46 -5.02 -3.19
N ASP A 409 -9.28 -5.55 -4.10
CA ASP A 409 -9.14 -6.92 -4.63
C ASP A 409 -7.77 -7.14 -5.29
N LYS A 410 -7.30 -6.17 -6.09
CA LYS A 410 -5.96 -6.20 -6.69
C LYS A 410 -4.86 -6.26 -5.62
N ARG A 411 -5.06 -5.54 -4.52
CA ARG A 411 -4.13 -5.52 -3.39
C ARG A 411 -4.13 -6.82 -2.61
N ALA A 412 -5.30 -7.38 -2.31
CA ALA A 412 -5.42 -8.70 -1.71
C ALA A 412 -4.68 -9.75 -2.56
N ILE A 413 -4.81 -9.71 -3.89
CA ILE A 413 -4.09 -10.60 -4.79
C ILE A 413 -2.59 -10.36 -4.78
N SER A 414 -2.12 -9.11 -4.74
CA SER A 414 -0.69 -8.80 -4.82
C SER A 414 0.03 -9.17 -3.53
N GLU A 415 -0.58 -8.89 -2.38
CA GLU A 415 -0.02 -9.10 -1.05
C GLU A 415 -0.09 -10.56 -0.60
N THR A 416 -1.10 -11.33 -1.05
CA THR A 416 -1.18 -12.77 -0.78
C THR A 416 -0.24 -13.63 -1.65
N ARG A 417 0.61 -13.01 -2.49
CA ARG A 417 1.60 -13.75 -3.28
C ARG A 417 2.73 -14.26 -2.37
N PRO A 418 3.13 -15.54 -2.50
CA PRO A 418 4.24 -16.13 -1.75
C PRO A 418 5.53 -15.29 -1.76
N ARG A 419 5.82 -14.60 -2.88
CA ARG A 419 7.03 -13.77 -3.02
C ARG A 419 6.95 -12.44 -2.27
N ALA A 420 5.76 -11.85 -2.13
CA ALA A 420 5.57 -10.65 -1.31
C ALA A 420 5.70 -10.99 0.17
N ALA A 421 5.10 -12.12 0.59
CA ALA A 421 5.29 -12.69 1.92
C ALA A 421 6.78 -12.95 2.20
N TYR A 422 7.49 -13.63 1.29
CA TYR A 422 8.91 -13.92 1.46
C TYR A 422 9.81 -12.66 1.46
N ALA A 423 9.48 -11.64 0.66
CA ALA A 423 10.24 -10.40 0.64
C ALA A 423 10.11 -9.64 1.97
N ALA A 424 8.93 -9.63 2.59
CA ALA A 424 8.74 -9.08 3.94
C ALA A 424 9.59 -9.82 4.99
N MET A 425 9.80 -11.14 4.81
CA MET A 425 10.55 -11.99 5.75
C MET A 425 12.08 -11.80 5.68
N THR A 426 12.65 -11.35 4.56
CA THR A 426 14.11 -11.36 4.36
C THR A 426 14.84 -10.10 4.83
N THR A 427 14.14 -9.03 5.18
CA THR A 427 14.75 -7.77 5.67
C THR A 427 14.55 -7.66 7.18
N GLN A 428 15.48 -8.20 7.98
CA GLN A 428 15.51 -8.07 9.45
C GLN A 428 14.21 -8.43 10.21
N SER A 429 13.23 -9.06 9.56
CA SER A 429 11.89 -9.33 10.10
C SER A 429 11.93 -10.45 11.15
N THR A 430 11.04 -10.38 12.14
CA THR A 430 10.77 -11.39 13.18
C THR A 430 10.20 -12.72 12.64
N GLY A 431 10.35 -13.02 11.35
CA GLY A 431 9.61 -14.07 10.64
C GLY A 431 8.23 -13.58 10.19
N ALA A 432 7.52 -14.39 9.41
CA ALA A 432 6.15 -14.07 9.01
C ALA A 432 5.24 -14.11 10.24
N LEU A 433 4.54 -13.00 10.52
CA LEU A 433 3.54 -12.90 11.57
C LEU A 433 2.16 -12.97 10.91
N PRO A 434 1.65 -14.15 10.51
CA PRO A 434 0.47 -14.21 9.67
C PRO A 434 -0.76 -13.64 10.38
N PHE A 435 -1.69 -13.13 9.58
CA PHE A 435 -3.07 -12.91 10.01
C PHE A 435 -3.70 -14.28 10.28
N GLN A 436 -3.97 -14.63 11.54
CA GLN A 436 -4.38 -15.99 11.94
C GLN A 436 -5.39 -16.02 13.08
N MET A 437 -6.10 -17.15 13.23
CA MET A 437 -6.75 -17.60 14.47
C MET A 437 -6.08 -18.88 14.95
N PHE A 438 -6.05 -19.09 16.26
CA PHE A 438 -5.47 -20.25 16.93
C PHE A 438 -3.97 -20.44 16.65
N GLY A 439 -3.40 -21.54 17.13
CA GLY A 439 -1.97 -21.82 17.08
C GLY A 439 -1.15 -21.07 18.13
N ALA A 440 0.18 -21.12 17.96
CA ALA A 440 1.08 -20.25 18.71
C ALA A 440 0.97 -18.81 18.20
N GLY A 441 0.92 -17.86 19.11
CA GLY A 441 1.02 -16.43 18.80
C GLY A 441 2.43 -16.08 18.33
N GLY A 442 2.54 -15.17 17.39
CA GLY A 442 3.80 -14.52 17.07
C GLY A 442 4.34 -13.80 18.31
N MET A 443 5.65 -13.82 18.51
CA MET A 443 6.28 -13.22 19.67
C MET A 443 7.26 -12.16 19.20
N ILE A 444 6.93 -10.88 19.38
CA ILE A 444 7.89 -9.77 19.23
C ILE A 444 8.53 -9.47 20.58
N GLN A 445 7.72 -9.47 21.66
CA GLN A 445 8.16 -9.25 23.03
C GLN A 445 7.85 -10.48 23.90
N SER A 446 6.90 -10.42 24.83
CA SER A 446 6.61 -11.50 25.79
C SER A 446 5.17 -12.01 25.75
N ALA A 447 4.26 -11.39 25.00
CA ALA A 447 2.83 -11.64 25.08
C ALA A 447 2.47 -13.11 24.82
N ALA A 448 3.02 -13.73 23.77
CA ALA A 448 2.78 -15.15 23.48
C ALA A 448 3.25 -16.07 24.63
N SER A 449 4.44 -15.81 25.18
CA SER A 449 4.99 -16.60 26.29
C SER A 449 4.22 -16.45 27.61
N GLU A 450 3.74 -15.23 27.91
CA GLU A 450 2.91 -14.93 29.08
C GLU A 450 1.51 -15.55 28.99
N ARG A 451 1.11 -15.96 27.78
CA ARG A 451 -0.25 -16.40 27.43
C ARG A 451 -0.30 -17.83 26.90
N LYS A 452 0.75 -18.63 27.12
CA LYS A 452 0.86 -20.03 26.65
C LYS A 452 -0.29 -20.94 27.09
N ASP A 453 -0.95 -20.62 28.20
CA ASP A 453 -2.08 -21.39 28.75
C ASP A 453 -3.44 -20.88 28.22
N GLN A 454 -3.44 -19.85 27.36
CA GLN A 454 -4.61 -19.29 26.70
C GLN A 454 -4.66 -19.65 25.22
N VAL A 455 -5.83 -19.52 24.61
CA VAL A 455 -6.00 -19.68 23.17
C VAL A 455 -5.79 -18.34 22.49
N LEU A 456 -4.95 -18.30 21.46
CA LEU A 456 -4.89 -17.17 20.54
C LEU A 456 -6.18 -17.13 19.72
N LEU A 457 -7.10 -16.22 20.06
CA LEU A 457 -8.36 -16.06 19.36
C LEU A 457 -8.16 -15.44 17.98
N LEU A 458 -7.37 -14.37 17.88
CA LEU A 458 -7.10 -13.66 16.64
C LEU A 458 -5.75 -12.95 16.73
N GLN A 459 -4.99 -12.95 15.65
CA GLN A 459 -3.75 -12.19 15.52
C GLN A 459 -3.73 -11.44 14.20
N ILE A 460 -3.44 -10.14 14.25
CA ILE A 460 -3.24 -9.24 13.10
C ILE A 460 -1.77 -8.82 13.09
N GLY A 461 -0.95 -9.50 12.27
CA GLY A 461 0.47 -9.19 12.09
C GLY A 461 0.74 -8.60 10.70
N ASP A 462 1.46 -9.37 9.88
CA ASP A 462 1.63 -9.16 8.44
C ASP A 462 0.26 -9.23 7.77
N SER A 463 -0.36 -8.06 7.74
CA SER A 463 -1.67 -7.73 7.22
C SER A 463 -1.72 -7.85 5.69
N PHE A 464 -1.52 -9.06 5.15
CA PHE A 464 -1.66 -9.31 3.72
C PHE A 464 -3.14 -9.18 3.33
N GLY A 465 -3.49 -8.11 2.62
CA GLY A 465 -4.85 -7.87 2.15
C GLY A 465 -5.87 -7.39 3.20
N THR A 466 -5.42 -7.00 4.41
CA THR A 466 -6.30 -6.37 5.41
C THR A 466 -6.11 -4.85 5.44
N PRO A 467 -7.18 -4.06 5.62
CA PRO A 467 -7.09 -2.61 5.76
C PRO A 467 -6.31 -2.14 6.97
N VAL A 468 -6.26 -2.94 8.03
CA VAL A 468 -5.54 -2.64 9.27
C VAL A 468 -4.14 -3.26 9.20
N ARG A 469 -3.09 -2.48 9.50
CA ARG A 469 -1.67 -2.85 9.44
C ARG A 469 -0.91 -2.44 10.69
N PHE A 470 -0.15 -3.35 11.26
CA PHE A 470 0.77 -3.07 12.37
C PHE A 470 2.24 -3.29 11.99
N ALA A 471 2.48 -4.01 10.87
CA ALA A 471 3.76 -4.32 10.27
C ALA A 471 4.50 -3.09 9.67
N PRO A 472 5.84 -3.13 9.50
CA PRO A 472 6.71 -4.30 9.69
C PRO A 472 7.01 -4.68 11.15
N ASP A 473 6.74 -3.77 12.08
CA ASP A 473 7.35 -3.83 13.41
C ASP A 473 6.36 -4.10 14.54
N GLY A 474 5.10 -4.45 14.24
CA GLY A 474 4.06 -4.58 15.25
C GLY A 474 3.06 -5.71 15.01
N LEU A 475 2.45 -6.17 16.10
CA LEU A 475 1.52 -7.28 16.15
C LEU A 475 0.38 -6.98 17.11
N PHE A 476 -0.86 -7.25 16.69
CA PHE A 476 -2.03 -7.18 17.57
C PHE A 476 -2.60 -8.58 17.79
N GLN A 477 -2.85 -8.96 19.04
CA GLN A 477 -3.30 -10.29 19.43
C GLN A 477 -4.50 -10.21 20.38
N LEU A 478 -5.44 -11.12 20.21
CA LEU A 478 -6.56 -11.36 21.10
C LEU A 478 -6.41 -12.75 21.71
N TRP A 479 -6.45 -12.84 23.03
CA TRP A 479 -6.29 -14.06 23.80
C TRP A 479 -7.54 -14.36 24.61
N ILE A 480 -7.87 -15.64 24.80
CA ILE A 480 -9.05 -16.08 25.54
C ILE A 480 -8.76 -17.35 26.35
N ASP A 481 -9.38 -17.49 27.53
CA ASP A 481 -9.34 -18.74 28.28
C ASP A 481 -9.99 -19.88 27.46
N PRO A 482 -9.37 -21.08 27.38
CA PRO A 482 -9.92 -22.19 26.61
C PRO A 482 -11.35 -22.59 27.03
N ARG A 483 -11.70 -22.46 28.32
CA ARG A 483 -13.03 -22.81 28.84
C ARG A 483 -14.07 -21.77 28.43
N ASP A 484 -13.68 -20.50 28.37
CA ASP A 484 -14.54 -19.42 27.94
C ASP A 484 -14.80 -19.52 26.43
N LEU A 485 -13.77 -19.84 25.63
CA LEU A 485 -13.94 -20.15 24.21
C LEU A 485 -14.92 -21.31 24.01
N ALA A 486 -14.73 -22.45 24.68
CA ALA A 486 -15.60 -23.61 24.55
C ALA A 486 -17.07 -23.30 24.89
N LYS A 487 -17.31 -22.43 25.88
CA LYS A 487 -18.66 -22.00 26.29
C LYS A 487 -19.26 -20.89 25.41
N GLY A 488 -18.46 -20.28 24.53
CA GLY A 488 -18.87 -19.10 23.77
C GLY A 488 -19.01 -17.84 24.64
N CYS A 489 -18.21 -17.72 25.70
CA CYS A 489 -18.15 -16.55 26.58
C CYS A 489 -16.96 -15.67 26.14
N PHE A 490 -17.22 -14.50 25.54
CA PHE A 490 -16.16 -13.65 24.99
C PHE A 490 -15.91 -12.37 25.80
N ASP A 491 -16.51 -12.26 26.99
CA ASP A 491 -16.39 -11.09 27.87
C ASP A 491 -14.98 -10.91 28.47
N HIS A 492 -14.20 -11.99 28.50
CA HIS A 492 -12.84 -12.02 29.05
C HIS A 492 -11.74 -12.10 27.98
N VAL A 493 -12.03 -11.67 26.74
CA VAL A 493 -11.00 -11.57 25.70
C VAL A 493 -10.02 -10.45 26.06
N GLU A 494 -8.73 -10.76 26.03
CA GLU A 494 -7.67 -9.81 26.32
C GLU A 494 -6.92 -9.43 25.05
N ALA A 495 -6.73 -8.12 24.84
CA ALA A 495 -5.96 -7.60 23.73
C ALA A 495 -4.50 -7.33 24.16
N LYS A 496 -3.56 -7.68 23.28
CA LYS A 496 -2.13 -7.38 23.41
C LYS A 496 -1.62 -6.77 22.13
N PHE A 497 -0.83 -5.72 22.27
CA PHE A 497 -0.08 -5.12 21.18
C PHE A 497 1.41 -5.26 21.49
N GLU A 498 2.18 -5.72 20.53
CA GLU A 498 3.64 -5.79 20.62
C GLU A 498 4.27 -5.02 19.46
N MET A 499 5.38 -4.34 19.73
CA MET A 499 6.22 -3.72 18.69
C MET A 499 7.69 -3.76 19.05
N THR A 500 8.58 -3.73 18.04
CA THR A 500 10.04 -3.73 18.23
C THR A 500 10.58 -2.40 18.74
#